data_AF-A0AAE0D6M3-F1
#
_entry.id   AF-A0AAE0D6M3-F1
#
_cell.length_a   1.000
_cell.length_b   1.000
_cell.length_c   1.000
_cell.angle_alpha   90.00
_cell.angle_beta   90.00
_cell.angle_gamma   90.00
#
_symmetry.space_group_name_H-M   'P 1'
#
loop_
_entity.id
_entity.type
_entity.pdbx_description
1 polymer ?
#
loop_
_entity_poly.entity_id
_entity_poly.type
_entity_poly.pdbx_seq_one_letter_code
_entity_poly.pdbx_strand_id
1 'polypeptide(L)'
;MATKLIAFVGASGAQGFPIARDLANSGAVPDGTIEPVIGTFASETSLRETFRGAWGAFINIDRFNCGEKTELYWSIRAYELAIEAGVKFFVFSSLVYSYKLSGFRPQFRCGHIHAKGRVAEFILGQNEEKAQGMDLDVAMSHIPYKELAAAFGKVTGKPARYVDVSVDEYFSGQAVADLPAGYNADPEDPATMSFHQNFTAEECFQREDLLGRKKALGDLWDRVQPEVIRPVLKVHDDKYQGVL
;
A
#
# COMPACT_ATOMS: atom_id res chain seq x y z
N MET A 1 25.18 -20.40 13.21
CA MET A 1 24.72 -18.99 13.08
C MET A 1 23.70 -18.75 14.17
N ALA A 2 23.65 -17.57 14.79
CA ALA A 2 22.61 -17.26 15.78
C ALA A 2 21.24 -17.15 15.09
N THR A 3 20.20 -17.69 15.72
CA THR A 3 18.81 -17.58 15.25
C THR A 3 18.38 -16.11 15.21
N LYS A 4 17.81 -15.68 14.08
CA LYS A 4 17.29 -14.32 13.91
C LYS A 4 15.78 -14.33 14.12
N LEU A 5 15.31 -13.63 15.15
CA LEU A 5 13.88 -13.44 15.40
C LEU A 5 13.34 -12.32 14.50
N ILE A 6 12.22 -12.57 13.81
CA ILE A 6 11.54 -11.57 12.99
C ILE A 6 10.16 -11.29 13.57
N ALA A 7 9.92 -10.04 13.97
CA ALA A 7 8.62 -9.54 14.38
C ALA A 7 7.69 -9.38 13.16
N PHE A 8 6.42 -9.75 13.31
CA PHE A 8 5.43 -9.63 12.25
C PHE A 8 4.16 -8.94 12.72
N VAL A 9 3.76 -7.87 12.03
CA VAL A 9 2.45 -7.24 12.16
C VAL A 9 1.67 -7.45 10.87
N GLY A 10 0.46 -8.01 10.97
CA GLY A 10 -0.39 -8.32 9.80
C GLY A 10 -0.12 -9.68 9.15
N ALA A 11 0.50 -10.63 9.85
CA ALA A 11 0.81 -11.97 9.33
C ALA A 11 -0.42 -12.81 8.94
N SER A 12 -1.61 -12.53 9.47
CA SER A 12 -2.84 -13.21 9.09
C SER A 12 -3.51 -12.64 7.83
N GLY A 13 -3.05 -11.48 7.35
CA GLY A 13 -3.61 -10.81 6.18
C GLY A 13 -3.08 -11.35 4.86
N ALA A 14 -3.76 -11.04 3.75
CA ALA A 14 -3.42 -11.54 2.41
C ALA A 14 -1.98 -11.24 1.96
N GLN A 15 -1.39 -10.13 2.41
CA GLN A 15 -0.02 -9.76 2.09
C GLN A 15 1.00 -10.39 3.07
N GLY A 16 0.65 -10.48 4.36
CA GLY A 16 1.57 -10.96 5.39
C GLY A 16 1.65 -12.49 5.49
N PHE A 17 0.55 -13.19 5.21
CA PHE A 17 0.47 -14.65 5.35
C PHE A 17 1.42 -15.41 4.42
N PRO A 18 1.50 -15.11 3.11
CA PRO A 18 2.44 -15.78 2.22
C PRO A 18 3.89 -15.57 2.68
N ILE A 19 4.24 -14.37 3.13
CA ILE A 19 5.60 -14.04 3.60
C ILE A 19 5.93 -14.80 4.88
N ALA A 20 5.03 -14.78 5.87
CA ALA A 20 5.23 -15.49 7.13
C ALA A 20 5.36 -17.01 6.90
N ARG A 21 4.48 -17.58 6.07
CA ARG A 21 4.51 -18.99 5.68
C ARG A 21 5.82 -19.36 4.98
N ASP A 22 6.24 -18.56 3.99
CA ASP A 22 7.42 -18.89 3.18
C ASP A 22 8.70 -18.70 3.99
N LEU A 23 8.79 -17.71 4.88
CA LEU A 23 9.90 -17.56 5.81
C LEU A 23 10.06 -18.76 6.74
N ALA A 24 8.95 -19.26 7.30
CA ALA A 24 8.97 -20.45 8.15
C ALA A 24 9.42 -21.72 7.39
N ASN A 25 9.03 -21.84 6.11
CA ASN A 25 9.36 -23.01 5.29
C ASN A 25 10.74 -22.91 4.60
N SER A 26 11.33 -21.72 4.50
CA SER A 26 12.58 -21.48 3.75
C SER A 26 13.85 -22.02 4.44
N GLY A 27 13.78 -22.36 5.74
CA GLY A 27 14.97 -22.68 6.55
C GLY A 27 15.91 -21.49 6.80
N ALA A 28 15.55 -20.28 6.36
CA ALA A 28 16.31 -19.04 6.61
C ALA A 28 16.23 -18.59 8.08
N VAL A 29 15.22 -19.06 8.81
CA VAL A 29 15.12 -18.97 10.27
C VAL A 29 15.44 -20.36 10.83
N PRO A 30 16.55 -20.54 11.58
CA PRO A 30 16.83 -21.81 12.24
C PRO A 30 15.64 -22.21 13.11
N ASP A 31 15.09 -23.40 12.89
CA ASP A 31 13.89 -23.97 13.52
C ASP A 31 12.52 -23.36 13.18
N GLY A 32 12.42 -22.38 12.26
CA GLY A 32 11.17 -22.00 11.57
C GLY A 32 9.93 -21.68 12.44
N THR A 33 10.06 -21.52 13.75
CA THR A 33 8.93 -21.40 14.67
C THR A 33 8.27 -20.03 14.50
N ILE A 34 7.06 -20.02 13.93
CA ILE A 34 6.17 -18.85 14.02
C ILE A 34 5.52 -18.90 15.40
N GLU A 35 5.90 -17.98 16.27
CA GLU A 35 5.23 -17.80 17.56
C GLU A 35 4.14 -16.73 17.42
N PRO A 36 2.85 -17.08 17.59
CA PRO A 36 1.80 -16.09 17.57
C PRO A 36 1.86 -15.25 18.84
N VAL A 37 2.08 -13.95 18.69
CA VAL A 37 1.92 -12.98 19.77
C VAL A 37 0.49 -12.46 19.74
N ILE A 38 -0.27 -12.69 20.81
CA ILE A 38 -1.60 -12.10 20.97
C ILE A 38 -1.42 -10.63 21.36
N GLY A 39 -1.87 -9.73 20.49
CA GLY A 39 -1.79 -8.29 20.70
C GLY A 39 -2.52 -7.51 19.62
N THR A 40 -2.45 -6.20 19.69
CA THR A 40 -2.99 -5.30 18.67
C THR A 40 -1.90 -4.36 18.16
N PHE A 41 -1.90 -4.05 16.86
CA PHE A 41 -1.03 -2.99 16.34
C PHE A 41 -1.40 -1.62 16.91
N ALA A 42 -2.62 -1.47 17.44
CA ALA A 42 -3.13 -0.24 18.02
C ALA A 42 -2.76 -0.06 19.50
N SER A 43 -1.61 -0.58 19.93
CA SER A 43 -1.11 -0.50 21.30
C SER A 43 0.41 -0.49 21.31
N GLU A 44 1.00 0.55 21.90
CA GLU A 44 2.46 0.58 22.08
C GLU A 44 2.95 -0.59 22.91
N THR A 45 2.22 -0.97 23.96
CA THR A 45 2.59 -2.11 24.80
C THR A 45 2.68 -3.38 23.95
N SER A 46 1.65 -3.66 23.14
CA SER A 46 1.66 -4.84 22.26
C SER A 46 2.78 -4.78 21.21
N LEU A 47 3.03 -3.61 20.63
CA LEU A 47 4.12 -3.44 19.66
C LEU A 47 5.50 -3.63 20.31
N ARG A 48 5.71 -3.10 21.52
CA ARG A 48 6.95 -3.29 22.29
C ARG A 48 7.18 -4.74 22.66
N GLU A 49 6.14 -5.46 23.08
CA GLU A 49 6.21 -6.92 23.30
C GLU A 49 6.61 -7.64 22.00
N THR A 50 5.97 -7.26 20.88
CA THR A 50 6.23 -7.86 19.57
C THR A 50 7.68 -7.64 19.10
N PHE A 51 8.26 -6.47 19.37
CA PHE A 51 9.63 -6.14 18.96
C PHE A 51 10.71 -6.59 19.96
N ARG A 52 10.34 -7.09 21.14
CA ARG A 52 11.31 -7.48 22.16
C ARG A 52 12.25 -8.57 21.65
N GLY A 53 13.54 -8.24 21.53
CA GLY A 53 14.57 -9.16 21.07
C GLY A 53 14.53 -9.47 19.58
N ALA A 54 13.67 -8.81 18.81
CA ALA A 54 13.56 -9.01 17.37
C ALA A 54 14.78 -8.44 16.64
N TRP A 55 15.39 -9.25 15.75
CA TRP A 55 16.44 -8.78 14.85
C TRP A 55 15.87 -8.02 13.66
N GLY A 56 14.73 -8.49 13.13
CA GLY A 56 14.02 -7.84 12.03
C GLY A 56 12.53 -7.64 12.33
N ALA A 57 11.86 -6.81 11.54
CA ALA A 57 10.42 -6.60 11.62
C ALA A 57 9.80 -6.46 10.21
N PHE A 58 8.64 -7.09 10.01
CA PHE A 58 7.77 -6.87 8.86
C PHE A 58 6.45 -6.25 9.34
N ILE A 59 6.11 -5.09 8.79
CA ILE A 59 4.92 -4.33 9.18
C ILE A 59 3.96 -4.19 8.00
N ASN A 60 2.76 -4.73 8.18
CA ASN A 60 1.61 -4.46 7.33
C ASN A 60 0.37 -4.19 8.19
N ILE A 61 -0.07 -2.94 8.23
CA ILE A 61 -1.33 -2.57 8.88
C ILE A 61 -2.41 -2.51 7.80
N ASP A 62 -3.56 -3.12 8.09
CA ASP A 62 -4.71 -3.12 7.19
C ASP A 62 -5.61 -1.91 7.48
N ARG A 63 -5.76 -1.05 6.47
CA ARG A 63 -6.68 0.08 6.52
C ARG A 63 -8.14 -0.33 6.57
N PHE A 64 -8.53 -1.39 5.85
CA PHE A 64 -9.93 -1.81 5.86
C PHE A 64 -10.37 -2.21 7.28
N ASN A 65 -9.41 -2.50 8.16
CA ASN A 65 -9.63 -2.53 9.58
C ASN A 65 -9.79 -1.13 10.19
N CYS A 66 -8.76 -0.27 10.16
CA CYS A 66 -8.70 0.89 11.07
C CYS A 66 -8.82 2.30 10.46
N GLY A 67 -8.93 2.41 9.14
CA GLY A 67 -8.99 3.68 8.43
C GLY A 67 -7.63 4.40 8.26
N GLU A 68 -7.63 5.46 7.45
CA GLU A 68 -6.43 6.21 7.02
C GLU A 68 -5.57 6.72 8.16
N LYS A 69 -6.20 7.45 9.07
CA LYS A 69 -5.51 8.17 10.15
C LYS A 69 -4.82 7.19 11.09
N THR A 70 -5.54 6.13 11.44
CA THR A 70 -5.05 5.08 12.33
C THR A 70 -3.90 4.29 11.68
N GLU A 71 -4.04 3.94 10.39
CA GLU A 71 -2.97 3.29 9.63
C GLU A 71 -1.70 4.14 9.57
N LEU A 72 -1.83 5.45 9.30
CA LEU A 72 -0.71 6.39 9.27
C LEU A 72 0.01 6.45 10.63
N TYR A 73 -0.74 6.75 11.70
CA TYR A 73 -0.18 6.90 13.04
C TYR A 73 0.54 5.63 13.49
N TRP A 74 -0.13 4.47 13.44
CA TRP A 74 0.45 3.24 13.96
C TRP A 74 1.57 2.68 13.09
N SER A 75 1.61 2.97 11.79
CA SER A 75 2.74 2.55 10.95
C SER A 75 4.00 3.36 11.28
N ILE A 76 3.86 4.68 11.46
CA ILE A 76 4.96 5.54 11.91
C ILE A 76 5.40 5.12 13.32
N ARG A 77 4.45 4.95 14.25
CA ARG A 77 4.77 4.58 15.62
C ARG A 77 5.41 3.20 15.72
N ALA A 78 4.98 2.23 14.91
CA ALA A 78 5.62 0.92 14.84
C ALA A 78 7.08 1.02 14.36
N TYR A 79 7.37 1.90 13.39
CA TYR A 79 8.75 2.15 12.95
C TYR A 79 9.61 2.74 14.06
N GLU A 80 9.12 3.77 14.77
CA GLU A 80 9.82 4.38 15.90
C GLU A 80 10.10 3.35 17.03
N LEU A 81 9.08 2.57 17.40
CA LEU A 81 9.20 1.53 18.42
C LEU A 81 10.16 0.40 18.02
N ALA A 82 10.23 0.06 16.73
CA ALA A 82 11.20 -0.91 16.23
C ALA A 82 12.64 -0.39 16.39
N ILE A 83 12.88 0.90 16.13
CA ILE A 83 14.18 1.55 16.40
C ILE A 83 14.49 1.52 17.90
N GLU A 84 13.54 1.93 18.75
CA GLU A 84 13.71 1.90 20.21
C GLU A 84 14.07 0.49 20.72
N ALA A 85 13.47 -0.56 20.13
CA ALA A 85 13.72 -1.96 20.46
C ALA A 85 15.05 -2.51 19.88
N GLY A 86 15.73 -1.74 19.04
CA GLY A 86 17.01 -2.12 18.45
C GLY A 86 16.92 -3.03 17.23
N VAL A 87 15.76 -3.11 16.57
CA VAL A 87 15.54 -3.85 15.32
C VAL A 87 16.55 -3.39 14.26
N LYS A 88 17.15 -4.33 13.52
CA LYS A 88 18.22 -4.08 12.55
C LYS A 88 17.77 -4.14 11.10
N PHE A 89 16.65 -4.82 10.82
CA PHE A 89 16.11 -4.99 9.48
C PHE A 89 14.60 -4.76 9.49
N PHE A 90 14.14 -3.68 8.86
CA PHE A 90 12.73 -3.29 8.89
C PHE A 90 12.15 -3.30 7.47
N VAL A 91 11.05 -4.03 7.29
CA VAL A 91 10.31 -4.11 6.04
C VAL A 91 8.91 -3.58 6.26
N PHE A 92 8.51 -2.61 5.43
CA PHE A 92 7.16 -2.05 5.45
C PHE A 92 6.42 -2.44 4.16
N SER A 93 5.22 -3.00 4.31
CA SER A 93 4.36 -3.31 3.17
C SER A 93 3.72 -2.03 2.64
N SER A 94 4.37 -1.44 1.64
CA SER A 94 3.97 -0.18 1.03
C SER A 94 3.15 -0.37 -0.26
N LEU A 95 2.51 0.70 -0.71
CA LEU A 95 1.90 0.84 -2.02
C LEU A 95 2.36 2.17 -2.62
N VAL A 96 2.14 2.32 -3.92
CA VAL A 96 2.52 3.51 -4.67
C VAL A 96 1.87 4.77 -4.07
N TYR A 97 2.64 5.85 -3.90
CA TYR A 97 2.09 7.13 -3.42
C TYR A 97 1.41 7.89 -4.57
N SER A 98 0.31 7.33 -5.04
CA SER A 98 -0.36 7.76 -6.25
C SER A 98 -0.85 9.22 -6.20
N TYR A 99 -1.21 9.76 -5.02
CA TYR A 99 -1.55 11.18 -4.90
C TYR A 99 -0.39 12.10 -5.31
N LYS A 100 0.82 11.80 -4.84
CA LYS A 100 2.03 12.56 -5.17
C LYS A 100 2.34 12.41 -6.65
N LEU A 101 2.29 11.20 -7.19
CA LEU A 101 2.48 10.93 -8.62
C LEU A 101 1.46 11.63 -9.52
N SER A 102 0.24 11.79 -9.04
CA SER A 102 -0.80 12.51 -9.76
C SER A 102 -0.62 14.04 -9.75
N GLY A 103 0.37 14.58 -9.03
CA GLY A 103 0.51 16.01 -8.80
C GLY A 103 -0.56 16.56 -7.85
N PHE A 104 -0.98 15.76 -6.85
CA PHE A 104 -1.98 16.11 -5.84
C PHE A 104 -3.36 16.49 -6.40
N ARG A 105 -3.73 15.90 -7.54
CA ARG A 105 -5.02 16.13 -8.18
C ARG A 105 -6.14 15.39 -7.41
N PRO A 106 -7.15 16.08 -6.84
CA PRO A 106 -8.13 15.47 -5.93
C PRO A 106 -8.90 14.28 -6.51
N GLN A 107 -9.11 14.22 -7.82
CA GLN A 107 -9.79 13.09 -8.47
C GLN A 107 -9.02 11.77 -8.35
N PHE A 108 -7.74 11.81 -8.02
CA PHE A 108 -6.90 10.63 -7.77
C PHE A 108 -6.76 10.31 -6.29
N ARG A 109 -7.63 10.89 -5.43
CA ARG A 109 -7.60 10.63 -3.99
C ARG A 109 -8.07 9.21 -3.67
N CYS A 110 -7.13 8.27 -3.55
CA CYS A 110 -7.40 6.92 -3.09
C CYS A 110 -6.82 6.72 -1.69
N GLY A 111 -7.67 6.75 -0.67
CA GLY A 111 -7.23 6.51 0.69
C GLY A 111 -6.44 5.19 0.80
N HIS A 112 -7.00 4.09 0.27
CA HIS A 112 -6.41 2.74 0.35
C HIS A 112 -4.91 2.66 0.06
N ILE A 113 -4.40 3.40 -0.93
CA ILE A 113 -3.00 3.31 -1.37
C ILE A 113 -2.13 4.45 -0.82
N HIS A 114 -2.73 5.59 -0.47
CA HIS A 114 -1.97 6.78 -0.07
C HIS A 114 -1.28 6.68 1.28
N ALA A 115 -1.92 6.07 2.27
CA ALA A 115 -1.35 5.99 3.61
C ALA A 115 -0.04 5.18 3.60
N LYS A 116 -0.05 4.03 2.91
CA LYS A 116 1.13 3.21 2.68
C LYS A 116 2.24 3.97 1.92
N GLY A 117 1.89 4.68 0.85
CA GLY A 117 2.86 5.49 0.11
C GLY A 117 3.49 6.61 0.94
N ARG A 118 2.69 7.31 1.77
CA ARG A 118 3.18 8.37 2.67
C ARG A 118 4.15 7.85 3.71
N VAL A 119 3.82 6.72 4.35
CA VAL A 119 4.66 6.12 5.38
C VAL A 119 5.98 5.63 4.78
N ALA A 120 5.95 5.05 3.58
CA ALA A 120 7.17 4.63 2.90
C ALA A 120 8.13 5.81 2.67
N GLU A 121 7.62 6.92 2.16
CA GLU A 121 8.41 8.14 1.96
C GLU A 121 8.93 8.73 3.27
N PHE A 122 8.11 8.73 4.33
CA PHE A 122 8.55 9.13 5.67
C PHE A 122 9.74 8.28 6.14
N ILE A 123 9.63 6.95 6.06
CA ILE A 123 10.70 6.03 6.49
C ILE A 123 11.97 6.24 5.66
N LEU A 124 11.86 6.37 4.34
CA LEU A 124 13.01 6.60 3.46
C LEU A 124 13.68 7.95 3.74
N GLY A 125 12.91 9.01 3.98
CA GLY A 125 13.43 10.32 4.36
C GLY A 125 14.17 10.33 5.69
N GLN A 126 13.91 9.38 6.60
CA GLN A 126 14.73 9.22 7.81
C GLN A 126 16.07 8.51 7.56
N ASN A 127 16.26 7.95 6.36
CA ASN A 127 17.40 7.12 6.00
C ASN A 127 18.08 7.64 4.72
N GLU A 128 18.00 8.93 4.41
CA GLU A 128 18.44 9.51 3.12
C GLU A 128 19.80 9.00 2.63
N GLU A 129 20.84 8.92 3.47
CA GLU A 129 22.16 8.38 3.07
C GLU A 129 22.13 6.90 2.65
N LYS A 130 21.19 6.10 3.17
CA LYS A 130 21.00 4.67 2.85
C LYS A 130 19.89 4.43 1.83
N ALA A 131 18.97 5.38 1.70
CA ALA A 131 17.81 5.33 0.81
C ALA A 131 18.07 6.00 -0.55
N GLN A 132 19.15 6.78 -0.68
CA GLN A 132 19.55 7.42 -1.93
C GLN A 132 19.76 6.38 -3.02
N GLY A 133 18.89 6.36 -4.03
CA GLY A 133 18.94 5.40 -5.15
C GLY A 133 18.20 4.08 -4.93
N MET A 134 17.42 3.93 -3.85
CA MET A 134 16.50 2.80 -3.72
C MET A 134 15.19 3.09 -4.47
N ASP A 135 14.94 2.36 -5.57
CA ASP A 135 13.63 2.34 -6.21
C ASP A 135 12.63 1.63 -5.28
N LEU A 136 11.52 2.31 -4.99
CA LEU A 136 10.35 1.70 -4.37
C LEU A 136 9.70 0.78 -5.40
N ASP A 137 10.20 -0.45 -5.52
CA ASP A 137 9.56 -1.49 -6.33
C ASP A 137 8.25 -1.92 -5.65
N VAL A 138 7.17 -1.21 -5.98
CA VAL A 138 5.81 -1.63 -5.68
C VAL A 138 5.40 -2.58 -6.80
N ALA A 139 5.54 -3.88 -6.55
CA ALA A 139 5.07 -4.91 -7.49
C ALA A 139 3.52 -4.98 -7.49
N MET A 140 2.86 -4.02 -8.11
CA MET A 140 1.50 -4.23 -8.62
C MET A 140 1.63 -4.82 -10.03
N SER A 141 1.63 -6.15 -10.11
CA SER A 141 1.47 -6.79 -11.42
C SER A 141 0.04 -6.55 -11.90
N HIS A 142 -0.12 -5.56 -12.78
CA HIS A 142 -1.37 -5.30 -13.47
C HIS A 142 -1.60 -6.41 -14.49
N ILE A 143 -2.26 -7.50 -14.08
CA ILE A 143 -2.81 -8.46 -15.03
C ILE A 143 -4.04 -7.79 -15.68
N PRO A 144 -4.07 -7.59 -17.01
CA PRO A 144 -5.25 -7.06 -17.67
C PRO A 144 -6.46 -7.96 -17.37
N TYR A 145 -7.58 -7.40 -16.93
CA TYR A 145 -8.74 -8.19 -16.49
C TYR A 145 -9.27 -9.18 -17.55
N LYS A 146 -9.05 -8.89 -18.84
CA LYS A 146 -9.36 -9.81 -19.95
C LYS A 146 -8.48 -11.05 -19.95
N GLU A 147 -7.19 -10.91 -19.64
CA GLU A 147 -6.26 -12.02 -19.50
C GLU A 147 -6.57 -12.84 -18.24
N LEU A 148 -6.97 -12.17 -17.16
CA LEU A 148 -7.46 -12.83 -15.95
C LEU A 148 -8.70 -13.68 -16.25
N ALA A 149 -9.70 -13.13 -16.93
CA ALA A 149 -10.89 -13.87 -17.34
C ALA A 149 -10.55 -15.06 -18.25
N ALA A 150 -9.63 -14.89 -19.21
CA ALA A 150 -9.16 -15.98 -20.07
C ALA A 150 -8.46 -17.10 -19.26
N ALA A 151 -7.62 -16.74 -18.29
CA ALA A 151 -6.96 -17.69 -17.40
C ALA A 151 -7.98 -18.49 -16.56
N PHE A 152 -8.96 -17.81 -15.95
CA PHE A 152 -10.05 -18.47 -15.22
C PHE A 152 -10.87 -19.39 -16.13
N GLY A 153 -11.18 -18.96 -17.36
CA GLY A 153 -11.91 -19.81 -18.31
C GLY A 153 -11.14 -21.08 -18.66
N LYS A 154 -9.82 -20.97 -18.85
CA LYS A 154 -8.94 -22.10 -19.12
C LYS A 154 -8.84 -23.07 -17.95
N VAL A 155 -8.71 -22.57 -16.72
CA VAL A 155 -8.54 -23.40 -15.51
C VAL A 155 -9.85 -24.07 -15.10
N THR A 156 -10.97 -23.34 -15.19
CA THR A 156 -12.27 -23.83 -14.71
C THR A 156 -13.05 -24.62 -15.76
N GLY A 157 -12.67 -24.53 -17.04
CA GLY A 157 -13.42 -25.09 -18.16
C GLY A 157 -14.79 -24.41 -18.40
N LYS A 158 -15.06 -23.29 -17.72
CA LYS A 158 -16.30 -22.52 -17.82
C LYS A 158 -16.06 -21.21 -18.55
N PRO A 159 -17.02 -20.70 -19.36
CA PRO A 159 -16.91 -19.37 -19.93
C PRO A 159 -16.74 -18.31 -18.83
N ALA A 160 -15.67 -17.54 -18.89
CA ALA A 160 -15.41 -16.41 -18.01
C ALA A 160 -15.25 -15.14 -18.85
N ARG A 161 -15.87 -14.04 -18.41
CA ARG A 161 -15.77 -12.73 -19.07
C ARG A 161 -15.50 -11.65 -18.03
N TYR A 162 -14.64 -10.71 -18.40
CA TYR A 162 -14.57 -9.44 -17.71
C TYR A 162 -15.71 -8.54 -18.19
N VAL A 163 -16.42 -7.92 -17.27
CA VAL A 163 -17.43 -6.90 -17.55
C VAL A 163 -16.89 -5.59 -16.99
N ASP A 164 -16.64 -4.65 -17.88
CA ASP A 164 -16.22 -3.29 -17.54
C ASP A 164 -17.46 -2.51 -17.11
N VAL A 165 -17.57 -2.24 -15.81
CA VAL A 165 -18.63 -1.44 -15.19
C VAL A 165 -17.96 -0.30 -14.45
N SER A 166 -18.55 0.90 -14.51
CA SER A 166 -18.04 2.01 -13.69
C SER A 166 -18.22 1.72 -12.21
N VAL A 167 -17.46 2.38 -11.34
CA VAL A 167 -17.63 2.29 -9.88
C VAL A 167 -19.03 2.74 -9.48
N ASP A 168 -19.58 3.76 -10.13
CA ASP A 168 -20.96 4.21 -9.92
C ASP A 168 -21.99 3.13 -10.26
N GLU A 169 -21.81 2.43 -11.38
CA GLU A 169 -22.68 1.32 -11.79
C GLU A 169 -22.51 0.12 -10.85
N TYR A 170 -21.27 -0.21 -10.49
CA TYR A 170 -20.93 -1.29 -9.58
C TYR A 170 -21.61 -1.09 -8.23
N PHE A 171 -21.48 0.10 -7.63
CA PHE A 171 -22.05 0.39 -6.31
C PHE A 171 -23.52 0.80 -6.35
N SER A 172 -24.14 0.92 -7.54
CA SER A 172 -25.54 1.29 -7.68
C SER A 172 -26.45 0.35 -6.90
N GLY A 173 -27.22 0.89 -5.95
CA GLY A 173 -28.15 0.13 -5.12
C GLY A 173 -27.49 -0.76 -4.07
N GLN A 174 -26.17 -0.70 -3.89
CA GLN A 174 -25.48 -1.45 -2.85
C GLN A 174 -25.28 -0.59 -1.59
N ALA A 175 -25.92 -0.98 -0.49
CA ALA A 175 -25.81 -0.25 0.79
C ALA A 175 -24.36 -0.14 1.31
N VAL A 176 -23.46 -1.05 0.91
CA VAL A 176 -22.05 -1.02 1.29
C VAL A 176 -21.29 0.18 0.71
N ALA A 177 -21.80 0.79 -0.36
CA ALA A 177 -21.15 1.90 -1.07
C ALA A 177 -20.82 3.08 -0.15
N ASP A 178 -21.75 3.43 0.72
CA ASP A 178 -21.69 4.59 1.61
C ASP A 178 -21.15 4.25 3.01
N LEU A 179 -20.93 2.97 3.31
CA LEU A 179 -20.34 2.57 4.58
C LEU A 179 -18.84 2.93 4.64
N PRO A 180 -18.30 3.21 5.83
CA PRO A 180 -16.86 3.37 6.03
C PRO A 180 -16.09 2.19 5.45
N ALA A 181 -15.05 2.48 4.65
CA ALA A 181 -14.16 1.43 4.15
C ALA A 181 -13.37 0.76 5.28
N GLY A 182 -13.06 1.51 6.36
CA GLY A 182 -12.48 0.96 7.58
C GLY A 182 -13.59 0.51 8.53
N TYR A 183 -13.76 -0.79 8.78
CA TYR A 183 -14.86 -1.29 9.61
C TYR A 183 -14.73 -0.95 11.11
N ASN A 184 -13.52 -0.63 11.58
CA ASN A 184 -13.25 -0.06 12.91
C ASN A 184 -12.85 1.43 12.84
N ALA A 185 -12.99 2.08 11.69
CA ALA A 185 -12.81 3.53 11.60
C ALA A 185 -14.02 4.26 12.20
N ASP A 186 -13.78 5.40 12.82
CA ASP A 186 -14.87 6.26 13.32
C ASP A 186 -15.66 6.83 12.12
N PRO A 187 -16.96 6.51 11.98
CA PRO A 187 -17.78 7.01 10.87
C PRO A 187 -17.96 8.54 10.92
N GLU A 188 -17.85 9.15 12.10
CA GLU A 188 -18.01 10.60 12.27
C GLU A 188 -16.69 11.37 12.04
N ASP A 189 -15.57 10.68 11.85
CA ASP A 189 -14.30 11.32 11.53
C ASP A 189 -14.36 11.88 10.08
N PRO A 190 -14.15 13.19 9.86
CA PRO A 190 -14.18 13.81 8.52
C PRO A 190 -13.16 13.25 7.51
N ALA A 191 -12.17 12.48 7.97
CA ALA A 191 -11.19 11.81 7.12
C ALA A 191 -11.56 10.36 6.78
N THR A 192 -12.62 9.81 7.38
CA THR A 192 -13.16 8.51 7.02
C THR A 192 -13.77 8.57 5.62
N MET A 193 -13.35 7.66 4.76
CA MET A 193 -13.84 7.54 3.39
C MET A 193 -14.74 6.32 3.27
N SER A 194 -15.81 6.43 2.47
CA SER A 194 -16.67 5.30 2.14
C SER A 194 -15.98 4.33 1.16
N PHE A 195 -16.57 3.15 0.94
CA PHE A 195 -16.13 2.25 -0.13
C PHE A 195 -16.14 2.94 -1.48
N HIS A 196 -17.26 3.56 -1.86
CA HIS A 196 -17.43 4.24 -3.15
C HIS A 196 -16.37 5.33 -3.38
N GLN A 197 -16.10 6.16 -2.35
CA GLN A 197 -15.07 7.21 -2.41
C GLN A 197 -13.65 6.66 -2.61
N ASN A 198 -13.32 5.50 -2.02
CA ASN A 198 -11.99 4.89 -2.18
C ASN A 198 -11.76 4.32 -3.58
N PHE A 199 -12.76 3.60 -4.11
CA PHE A 199 -12.63 2.88 -5.39
C PHE A 199 -12.79 3.78 -6.62
N THR A 200 -13.46 4.94 -6.49
CA THR A 200 -13.56 5.94 -7.57
C THR A 200 -12.19 6.42 -8.06
N ALA A 201 -11.22 6.59 -7.16
CA ALA A 201 -9.87 7.02 -7.53
C ALA A 201 -9.05 5.91 -8.21
N GLU A 202 -9.29 4.63 -7.87
CA GLU A 202 -8.68 3.49 -8.55
C GLU A 202 -9.20 3.37 -10.00
N GLU A 203 -10.50 3.57 -10.20
CA GLU A 203 -11.07 3.66 -11.55
C GLU A 203 -10.49 4.86 -12.32
N CYS A 204 -10.26 6.01 -11.67
CA CYS A 204 -9.59 7.13 -12.32
C CYS A 204 -8.18 6.77 -12.79
N PHE A 205 -7.39 6.04 -11.99
CA PHE A 205 -6.07 5.55 -12.41
C PHE A 205 -6.14 4.56 -13.57
N GLN A 206 -7.09 3.62 -13.53
CA GLN A 206 -7.29 2.65 -14.62
C GLN A 206 -7.73 3.34 -15.92
N ARG A 207 -8.65 4.32 -15.84
CA ARG A 207 -9.09 5.11 -16.99
C ARG A 207 -7.95 5.95 -17.56
N GLU A 208 -7.14 6.59 -16.73
CA GLU A 208 -5.96 7.34 -17.19
C GLU A 208 -4.89 6.43 -17.79
N ASP A 209 -4.69 5.22 -17.27
CA ASP A 209 -3.81 4.20 -17.87
C ASP A 209 -4.29 3.81 -19.26
N LEU A 210 -5.57 3.43 -19.36
CA LEU A 210 -6.22 3.07 -20.63
C LEU A 210 -6.19 4.22 -21.65
N LEU A 211 -6.42 5.46 -21.22
CA LEU A 211 -6.35 6.64 -22.08
C LEU A 211 -4.91 6.92 -22.55
N GLY A 212 -3.92 6.75 -21.68
CA GLY A 212 -2.50 6.88 -22.01
C GLY A 212 -2.05 5.87 -23.06
N ARG A 213 -2.38 4.59 -22.83
CA ARG A 213 -2.09 3.51 -23.78
C ARG A 213 -2.77 3.74 -25.13
N LYS A 214 -4.04 4.18 -25.16
CA LYS A 214 -4.75 4.55 -26.40
C LYS A 214 -4.09 5.69 -27.16
N LYS A 215 -3.40 6.60 -26.46
CA LYS A 215 -2.68 7.74 -27.05
C LYS A 215 -1.20 7.42 -27.36
N ALA A 216 -0.79 6.16 -27.25
CA ALA A 216 0.61 5.72 -27.39
C ALA A 216 1.59 6.45 -26.45
N LEU A 217 1.13 6.87 -25.27
CA LEU A 217 1.93 7.59 -24.28
C LEU A 217 2.66 6.65 -23.29
N GLY A 218 2.69 5.35 -23.56
CA GLY A 218 3.12 4.35 -22.57
C GLY A 218 2.05 4.07 -21.52
N ASP A 219 2.40 3.30 -20.51
CA ASP A 219 1.51 3.06 -19.38
C ASP A 219 1.55 4.19 -18.34
N LEU A 220 0.72 4.09 -17.31
CA LEU A 220 0.69 5.08 -16.24
C LEU A 220 2.04 5.13 -15.51
N TRP A 221 2.69 3.98 -15.30
CA TRP A 221 3.99 3.89 -14.64
C TRP A 221 5.07 4.65 -15.44
N ASP A 222 5.15 4.44 -16.75
CA ASP A 222 6.06 5.17 -17.66
C ASP A 222 5.86 6.69 -17.56
N ARG A 223 4.61 7.13 -17.36
CA ARG A 223 4.24 8.55 -17.33
C ARG A 223 4.40 9.21 -15.97
N VAL A 224 4.49 8.42 -14.91
CA VAL A 224 4.67 8.91 -13.53
C VAL A 224 6.11 8.78 -13.03
N GLN A 225 7.05 8.43 -13.91
CA GLN A 225 8.45 8.46 -13.56
C GLN A 225 8.92 9.90 -13.22
N PRO A 226 9.84 10.07 -12.26
CA PRO A 226 10.32 11.40 -11.83
C PRO A 226 10.81 12.29 -12.99
N GLU A 227 11.44 11.70 -14.00
CA GLU A 227 11.93 12.36 -15.21
C GLU A 227 10.83 12.74 -16.20
N VAL A 228 9.64 12.15 -16.09
CA VAL A 228 8.47 12.43 -16.94
C VAL A 228 7.46 13.36 -16.24
N ILE A 229 7.32 13.25 -14.91
CA ILE A 229 6.46 14.14 -14.12
C ILE A 229 7.02 15.55 -14.13
N ARG A 230 6.23 16.50 -14.66
CA ARG A 230 6.51 17.92 -14.50
C ARG A 230 6.02 18.36 -13.11
N PRO A 231 6.89 18.87 -12.22
CA PRO A 231 6.46 19.29 -10.89
C PRO A 231 5.47 20.44 -10.98
N VAL A 232 4.27 20.24 -10.43
CA VAL A 232 3.18 21.25 -10.38
C VAL A 232 3.59 22.46 -9.55
N LEU A 233 4.43 22.27 -8.53
CA LEU A 233 4.99 23.36 -7.71
C LEU A 233 5.99 24.23 -8.48
N LYS A 234 6.80 23.63 -9.38
CA LYS A 234 7.85 24.37 -10.10
C LYS A 234 7.26 25.44 -11.04
N VAL A 235 6.12 25.16 -11.66
CA VAL A 235 5.41 26.09 -12.57
C VAL A 235 4.83 27.30 -11.86
N HIS A 236 4.49 27.17 -10.58
CA HIS A 236 3.92 28.28 -9.81
C HIS A 236 5.02 29.13 -9.14
N ASP A 237 6.10 28.49 -8.70
CA ASP A 237 7.24 29.15 -8.03
C ASP A 237 8.16 29.90 -9.01
N ASP A 238 8.30 29.42 -10.26
CA ASP A 238 9.17 30.05 -11.27
C ASP A 238 8.44 31.04 -12.19
N LYS A 239 7.12 31.25 -12.02
CA LYS A 239 6.27 32.03 -12.94
C LYS A 239 6.51 31.67 -14.43
N TYR A 240 6.65 30.38 -14.75
CA TYR A 240 6.93 29.88 -16.10
C TYR A 240 8.32 30.24 -16.66
N GLN A 241 9.30 30.59 -15.83
CA GLN A 241 10.62 31.05 -16.30
C GLN A 241 11.61 29.91 -16.58
N GLY A 242 11.44 28.70 -16.02
CA GLY A 242 12.18 27.51 -16.46
C GLY A 242 13.70 27.56 -16.32
N VAL A 243 14.24 28.17 -15.26
CA VAL A 243 15.69 28.19 -15.00
C VAL A 243 16.00 27.54 -13.64
N LEU A 244 17.10 26.77 -13.61
CA LEU A 244 17.62 26.03 -12.44
C LEU A 244 17.97 26.94 -11.26
#